data_AF-A0A7J4N2M2-F1
#
_entry.id   AF-A0A7J4N2M2-F1
#
_cell.length_a   1.000
_cell.length_b   1.000
_cell.length_c   1.000
_cell.angle_alpha   90.00
_cell.angle_beta   90.00
_cell.angle_gamma   90.00
#
_symmetry.space_group_name_H-M   'P 1'
#
loop_
_entity.id
_entity.type
_entity.pdbx_description
1 polymer ?
#
loop_
_entity_poly.entity_id
_entity_poly.type
_entity_poly.pdbx_seq_one_letter_code
_entity_poly.pdbx_strand_id
1 'polypeptide(L)'
;HVISFVTGVTWGYLIDGMSITPQSPLGGLLHSSEPAKDQEISKLGDSEDKQTVFDDLGREEESGPGYFLLHQGYTLWWIVTSIGLVFAVLLLFWSSQDPDFELSIKYNPFTLHGFITWIGLIGTTLSIILYLSQKTWIRDDTEASIGDKLYSMRETLIHSASETAFVTFWVMSAYLIFEFTMLFSGTNEADLAKYGDGIIAVVVASFIGLIPGCGPQIIAITAYTKDLISFPALAANAISQDGDALFPLLVRHRLASLWATLHTTIPALILGLALMILDVSF
;
A
#
# COMPACT_ATOMS: atom_id res chain seq x y z
N HIS A 1 -11.74 -7.96 10.55
CA HIS A 1 -10.54 -8.44 11.28
C HIS A 1 -10.59 -9.91 11.69
N VAL A 2 -11.66 -10.42 12.32
CA VAL A 2 -11.76 -11.85 12.72
C VAL A 2 -11.53 -12.81 11.54
N ILE A 3 -12.18 -12.54 10.40
CA ILE A 3 -12.05 -13.34 9.16
C ILE A 3 -10.58 -13.44 8.70
N SER A 4 -9.88 -12.31 8.64
CA SER A 4 -8.45 -12.25 8.26
C SER A 4 -7.57 -12.99 9.27
N PHE A 5 -7.80 -12.82 10.57
CA PHE A 5 -7.04 -13.54 11.61
C PHE A 5 -7.23 -15.06 11.50
N VAL A 6 -8.47 -15.53 11.39
CA VAL A 6 -8.77 -16.97 11.25
C VAL A 6 -8.14 -17.52 9.98
N THR A 7 -8.22 -16.78 8.87
CA THR A 7 -7.61 -17.20 7.60
C THR A 7 -6.09 -17.30 7.71
N GLY A 8 -5.43 -16.30 8.29
CA GLY A 8 -3.99 -16.32 8.49
C GLY A 8 -3.53 -17.47 9.38
N VAL A 9 -4.23 -17.71 10.50
CA VAL A 9 -3.90 -18.81 11.42
C VAL A 9 -4.12 -20.17 10.79
N THR A 10 -5.27 -20.39 10.14
CA THR A 10 -5.59 -21.68 9.50
C THR A 10 -4.67 -21.98 8.33
N TRP A 11 -4.38 -20.97 7.50
CA TRP A 11 -3.42 -21.10 6.40
C TRP A 11 -2.00 -21.35 6.90
N GLY A 12 -1.57 -20.65 7.96
CA GLY A 12 -0.27 -20.87 8.61
C GLY A 12 -0.08 -22.31 9.10
N TYR A 13 -1.05 -22.84 9.85
CA TYR A 13 -1.00 -24.24 10.30
C TYR A 13 -1.02 -25.24 9.12
N LEU A 14 -1.71 -24.91 8.03
CA LEU A 14 -1.73 -25.73 6.82
C LEU A 14 -0.37 -25.73 6.12
N ILE A 15 0.28 -24.57 5.98
CA ILE A 15 1.64 -24.44 5.43
C ILE A 15 2.64 -25.24 6.28
N ASP A 16 2.59 -25.09 7.61
CA ASP A 16 3.44 -25.81 8.54
C ASP A 16 3.22 -27.33 8.43
N GLY A 17 1.96 -27.76 8.33
CA GLY A 17 1.58 -29.16 8.13
C GLY A 17 2.08 -29.74 6.80
N MET A 18 2.15 -28.94 5.74
CA MET A 18 2.70 -29.34 4.43
C MET A 18 4.22 -29.21 4.35
N SER A 19 4.88 -28.75 5.42
CA SER A 19 6.33 -28.52 5.49
C SER A 19 6.83 -27.62 4.34
N ILE A 20 6.05 -26.61 3.95
CA ILE A 20 6.49 -25.64 2.95
C ILE A 20 7.61 -24.80 3.54
N THR A 21 8.76 -24.77 2.87
CA THR A 21 9.90 -23.92 3.24
C THR A 21 10.31 -23.05 2.07
N PRO A 22 11.09 -21.96 2.28
CA PRO A 22 11.65 -21.17 1.18
C PRO A 22 12.46 -22.00 0.16
N GLN A 23 13.02 -23.13 0.61
CA GLN A 23 13.78 -24.08 -0.21
C GLN A 23 12.88 -25.13 -0.88
N SER A 24 11.69 -25.38 -0.35
CA SER A 24 10.70 -26.33 -0.86
C SER A 24 9.29 -25.70 -0.87
N PRO A 25 9.04 -24.78 -1.81
CA PRO A 25 7.82 -23.95 -1.79
C PRO A 25 6.53 -24.74 -2.10
N LEU A 26 6.64 -25.97 -2.60
CA LEU A 26 5.53 -26.90 -2.85
C LEU A 26 5.31 -27.90 -1.71
N GLY A 27 6.09 -27.82 -0.63
CA GLY A 27 6.01 -28.71 0.52
C GLY A 27 6.64 -30.08 0.31
N GLY A 28 6.63 -30.90 1.36
CA GLY A 28 7.29 -32.20 1.41
C GLY A 28 6.63 -33.32 0.58
N LEU A 29 5.60 -33.03 -0.21
CA LEU A 29 4.81 -34.06 -0.89
C LEU A 29 5.48 -34.66 -2.14
N LEU A 30 6.55 -34.04 -2.65
CA LEU A 30 7.18 -34.43 -3.93
C LEU A 30 8.66 -34.82 -3.86
N HIS A 31 9.24 -35.13 -2.69
CA HIS A 31 10.57 -35.74 -2.68
C HIS A 31 10.75 -36.83 -1.63
N SER A 32 10.79 -38.07 -2.13
CA SER A 32 11.56 -39.14 -1.51
C SER A 32 13.04 -38.76 -1.61
N SER A 33 13.74 -38.86 -0.48
CA SER A 33 15.17 -39.14 -0.40
C SER A 33 16.14 -38.17 -1.10
N GLU A 34 16.71 -37.24 -0.33
CA GLU A 34 18.17 -37.05 -0.23
C GLU A 34 18.50 -36.13 0.97
N PRO A 35 19.25 -36.59 1.97
CA PRO A 35 19.87 -35.69 2.93
C PRO A 35 21.26 -35.31 2.41
N ALA A 36 21.47 -34.01 2.15
CA ALA A 36 22.71 -33.27 2.43
C ALA A 36 22.90 -32.08 1.47
N LYS A 37 22.97 -30.88 2.04
CA LYS A 37 24.25 -30.20 2.27
C LYS A 37 23.99 -28.95 3.08
N ASP A 38 24.46 -28.95 4.32
CA ASP A 38 24.78 -27.73 5.03
C ASP A 38 25.72 -26.90 4.15
N GLN A 39 25.18 -25.85 3.51
CA GLN A 39 26.03 -24.84 2.91
C GLN A 39 26.58 -23.99 4.04
N GLU A 40 27.82 -24.35 4.40
CA GLU A 40 28.87 -23.52 4.95
C GLU A 40 28.54 -22.01 4.98
N ILE A 41 28.01 -21.55 6.12
CA ILE A 41 28.34 -20.21 6.60
C ILE A 41 29.75 -20.33 7.17
N SER A 42 30.76 -20.29 6.28
CA SER A 42 32.15 -20.21 6.70
C SER A 42 32.82 -18.96 6.12
N LYS A 43 33.21 -18.10 7.06
CA LYS A 43 34.31 -17.11 6.97
C LYS A 43 34.11 -15.89 6.07
N LEU A 44 33.46 -14.87 6.61
CA LEU A 44 34.10 -13.54 6.69
C LEU A 44 34.73 -13.51 8.09
N GLY A 45 36.03 -13.65 8.28
CA GLY A 45 37.04 -12.76 7.73
C GLY A 45 37.03 -11.51 8.60
N ASP A 46 37.76 -11.54 9.72
CA ASP A 46 38.14 -10.34 10.48
C ASP A 46 38.74 -9.35 9.49
N SER A 47 37.99 -8.31 9.18
CA SER A 47 38.50 -7.08 8.59
C SER A 47 38.06 -5.95 9.50
N GLU A 48 39.02 -5.52 10.32
CA GLU A 48 39.07 -4.19 10.92
C GLU A 48 38.88 -3.12 9.84
N ASP A 49 37.63 -2.82 9.47
CA ASP A 49 37.28 -1.51 8.92
C ASP A 49 35.75 -1.30 8.83
N LYS A 50 35.07 -1.35 9.96
CA LYS A 50 33.64 -0.97 10.01
C LYS A 50 33.42 0.53 9.88
N GLN A 51 34.46 1.35 9.72
CA GLN A 51 34.30 2.81 9.68
C GLN A 51 34.49 3.40 8.28
N THR A 52 35.25 2.74 7.39
CA THR A 52 35.53 3.26 6.03
C THR A 52 34.53 2.87 4.96
N VAL A 53 33.74 1.80 5.16
CA VAL A 53 32.72 1.36 4.18
C VAL A 53 31.48 2.28 4.21
N PHE A 54 31.24 3.00 5.31
CA PHE A 54 30.11 3.94 5.42
C PHE A 54 30.33 5.26 4.67
N ASP A 55 31.59 5.69 4.49
CA ASP A 55 31.90 6.96 3.83
C ASP A 55 31.86 6.88 2.29
N ASP A 56 31.87 5.67 1.73
CA ASP A 56 31.82 5.42 0.27
C ASP A 56 30.40 5.17 -0.25
N LEU A 57 29.41 5.19 0.66
CA LEU A 57 27.99 5.09 0.34
C LEU A 57 27.48 6.46 -0.10
N GLY A 58 26.92 6.53 -1.32
CA GLY A 58 26.50 7.77 -1.95
C GLY A 58 25.53 8.57 -1.06
N ARG A 59 26.03 9.67 -0.48
CA ARG A 59 25.23 10.68 0.22
C ARG A 59 24.35 11.42 -0.80
N GLU A 60 23.15 11.83 -0.39
CA GLU A 60 22.34 12.72 -1.22
C GLU A 60 23.13 14.01 -1.50
N GLU A 61 23.16 14.49 -2.74
CA GLU A 61 23.81 15.75 -3.07
C GLU A 61 23.05 16.90 -2.39
N GLU A 62 23.64 17.49 -1.35
CA GLU A 62 23.08 18.59 -0.53
C GLU A 62 22.83 19.90 -1.30
N SER A 63 22.98 19.92 -2.63
CA SER A 63 22.89 21.14 -3.44
C SER A 63 22.06 20.93 -4.71
N GLY A 64 20.76 21.20 -4.58
CA GLY A 64 19.86 21.29 -5.72
C GLY A 64 18.53 21.99 -5.38
N PRO A 65 17.82 22.52 -6.38
CA PRO A 65 16.51 23.14 -6.17
C PRO A 65 15.48 22.16 -5.57
N GLY A 66 15.59 20.86 -5.87
CA GLY A 66 14.76 19.80 -5.25
C GLY A 66 15.03 19.62 -3.75
N TYR A 67 16.29 19.69 -3.32
CA TYR A 67 16.67 19.61 -1.91
C TYR A 67 16.09 20.78 -1.10
N PHE A 68 16.22 22.00 -1.64
CA PHE A 68 15.64 23.21 -1.03
C PHE A 68 14.11 23.14 -0.93
N LEU A 69 13.44 22.69 -1.99
CA LEU A 69 11.98 22.53 -2.01
C LEU A 69 11.50 21.44 -1.04
N LEU A 70 12.22 20.31 -0.90
CA LEU A 70 11.90 19.30 0.12
C LEU A 70 12.10 19.85 1.54
N HIS A 71 13.25 20.47 1.81
CA HIS A 71 13.64 20.91 3.15
C HIS A 71 12.86 22.12 3.66
N GLN A 72 12.29 22.94 2.78
CA GLN A 72 11.38 24.03 3.18
C GLN A 72 9.91 23.64 3.00
N GLY A 73 9.59 22.91 1.95
CA GLY A 73 8.23 22.51 1.60
C GLY A 73 7.63 21.49 2.56
N TYR A 74 8.43 20.59 3.16
CA TYR A 74 7.92 19.58 4.09
C TYR A 74 7.25 20.22 5.33
N THR A 75 7.74 21.38 5.79
CA THR A 75 7.16 22.05 6.97
C THR A 75 5.77 22.58 6.65
N LEU A 76 5.62 23.24 5.49
CA LEU A 76 4.32 23.72 5.02
C LEU A 76 3.36 22.55 4.78
N TRP A 77 3.85 21.48 4.15
CA TRP A 77 3.07 20.26 3.93
C TRP A 77 2.60 19.66 5.26
N TRP A 78 3.47 19.50 6.27
CA TRP A 78 3.07 18.97 7.58
C TRP A 78 2.01 19.82 8.26
N ILE A 79 2.10 21.16 8.17
CA ILE A 79 1.07 22.06 8.72
C ILE A 79 -0.27 21.82 8.03
N VAL A 80 -0.30 21.83 6.69
CA VAL A 80 -1.54 21.64 5.92
C VAL A 80 -2.13 20.25 6.16
N THR A 81 -1.30 19.20 6.12
CA THR A 81 -1.71 17.81 6.35
C THR A 81 -2.20 17.58 7.77
N SER A 82 -1.58 18.20 8.77
CA SER A 82 -2.04 18.10 10.17
C SER A 82 -3.40 18.76 10.36
N ILE A 83 -3.62 19.94 9.76
CA ILE A 83 -4.93 20.59 9.77
C ILE A 83 -5.95 19.71 9.03
N GLY A 84 -5.58 19.19 7.85
CA GLY A 84 -6.40 18.27 7.07
C GLY A 84 -6.79 17.02 7.85
N LEU A 85 -5.86 16.43 8.62
CA LEU A 85 -6.12 15.26 9.47
C LEU A 85 -7.16 15.57 10.55
N VAL A 86 -7.08 16.74 11.19
CA VAL A 86 -8.10 17.16 12.17
C VAL A 86 -9.47 17.22 11.52
N PHE A 87 -9.58 17.84 10.33
CA PHE A 87 -10.86 17.86 9.60
C PHE A 87 -11.30 16.49 9.11
N ALA A 88 -10.39 15.61 8.69
CA ALA A 88 -10.72 14.24 8.30
C ALA A 88 -11.35 13.46 9.46
N VAL A 89 -10.79 13.58 10.67
CA VAL A 89 -11.37 12.98 11.89
C VAL A 89 -12.73 13.59 12.21
N LEU A 90 -12.89 14.91 12.07
CA LEU A 90 -14.18 15.58 12.28
C LEU A 90 -15.22 15.15 11.24
N LEU A 91 -14.84 14.98 9.97
CA LEU A 91 -15.73 14.49 8.91
C LEU A 91 -16.22 13.08 9.22
N LEU A 92 -15.36 12.18 9.71
CA LEU A 92 -15.77 10.84 10.17
C LEU A 92 -16.78 10.93 11.31
N PHE A 93 -16.56 11.83 12.27
CA PHE A 93 -17.46 12.02 13.40
C PHE A 93 -18.83 12.60 12.97
N TRP A 94 -18.85 13.56 12.04
CA TRP A 94 -20.08 14.14 11.51
C TRP A 94 -20.85 13.15 10.63
N SER A 95 -20.17 12.43 9.74
CA SER A 95 -20.77 11.38 8.91
C SER A 95 -21.31 10.22 9.75
N SER A 96 -20.69 9.92 10.90
CA SER A 96 -21.23 8.94 11.84
C SER A 96 -22.52 9.38 12.55
N GLN A 97 -22.81 10.68 12.60
CA GLN A 97 -24.04 11.20 13.24
C GLN A 97 -25.16 11.42 12.24
N ASP A 98 -24.81 11.81 11.01
CA ASP A 98 -25.74 12.09 9.93
C ASP A 98 -25.26 11.35 8.66
N PRO A 99 -25.96 10.28 8.25
CA PRO A 99 -25.62 9.52 7.03
C PRO A 99 -25.69 10.36 5.75
N ASP A 100 -26.51 11.41 5.74
CA ASP A 100 -26.69 12.30 4.58
C ASP A 100 -25.67 13.46 4.57
N PHE A 101 -24.77 13.50 5.55
CA PHE A 101 -23.72 14.51 5.60
C PHE A 101 -22.66 14.26 4.53
N GLU A 102 -22.74 15.04 3.44
CA GLU A 102 -21.75 15.03 2.37
C GLU A 102 -21.00 16.37 2.28
N LEU A 103 -19.69 16.29 2.02
CA LEU A 103 -18.88 17.47 1.80
C LEU A 103 -19.20 18.08 0.42
N SER A 104 -20.07 19.09 0.39
CA SER A 104 -20.31 19.85 -0.84
C SER A 104 -19.05 20.64 -1.27
N ILE A 105 -18.66 20.53 -2.53
CA ILE A 105 -17.56 21.34 -3.10
C ILE A 105 -18.00 22.80 -3.13
N LYS A 106 -17.39 23.63 -2.28
CA LYS A 106 -17.59 25.08 -2.24
C LYS A 106 -16.23 25.77 -2.32
N TYR A 107 -16.17 26.93 -2.97
CA TYR A 107 -14.91 27.64 -3.16
C TYR A 107 -14.72 28.84 -2.22
N ASN A 108 -15.75 29.20 -1.44
CA ASN A 108 -15.66 30.31 -0.49
C ASN A 108 -14.88 29.88 0.78
N PRO A 109 -13.67 30.40 1.02
CA PRO A 109 -12.81 29.96 2.14
C PRO A 109 -13.35 30.34 3.52
N PHE A 110 -14.31 31.27 3.60
CA PHE A 110 -14.94 31.68 4.86
C PHE A 110 -16.09 30.74 5.28
N THR A 111 -16.44 29.78 4.45
CA THR A 111 -17.42 28.73 4.77
C THR A 111 -16.70 27.45 5.18
N LEU A 112 -17.26 26.67 6.11
CA LEU A 112 -16.65 25.41 6.56
C LEU A 112 -16.33 24.46 5.39
N HIS A 113 -17.29 24.23 4.49
CA HIS A 113 -17.09 23.38 3.31
C HIS A 113 -15.99 23.90 2.39
N GLY A 114 -15.95 25.22 2.15
CA GLY A 114 -14.93 25.80 1.30
C GLY A 114 -13.55 25.82 1.91
N PHE A 115 -13.47 26.01 3.24
CA PHE A 115 -12.21 25.89 3.97
C PHE A 115 -11.63 24.48 3.86
N ILE A 116 -12.45 23.44 4.08
CA ILE A 116 -12.03 22.03 3.91
C ILE A 116 -11.63 21.74 2.47
N THR A 117 -12.39 22.24 1.48
CA THR A 117 -12.06 22.08 0.05
C THR A 117 -10.68 22.67 -0.27
N TRP A 118 -10.37 23.87 0.23
CA TRP A 118 -9.07 24.50 0.04
C TRP A 118 -7.93 23.77 0.74
N ILE A 119 -8.13 23.27 1.96
CA ILE A 119 -7.14 22.43 2.64
C ILE A 119 -6.83 21.18 1.82
N GLY A 120 -7.87 20.50 1.31
CA GLY A 120 -7.73 19.36 0.42
C GLY A 120 -6.92 19.71 -0.83
N LEU A 121 -7.32 20.75 -1.56
CA LEU A 121 -6.64 21.19 -2.80
C LEU A 121 -5.18 21.59 -2.57
N ILE A 122 -4.89 22.33 -1.49
CA ILE A 122 -3.53 22.74 -1.16
C ILE A 122 -2.71 21.52 -0.74
N GLY A 123 -3.27 20.65 0.10
CA GLY A 123 -2.60 19.43 0.57
C GLY A 123 -2.27 18.47 -0.57
N THR A 124 -3.20 18.22 -1.49
CA THR A 124 -2.94 17.38 -2.68
C THR A 124 -1.93 18.04 -3.60
N THR A 125 -2.03 19.35 -3.84
CA THR A 125 -1.06 20.07 -4.68
C THR A 125 0.34 20.04 -4.10
N LEU A 126 0.49 20.28 -2.79
CA LEU A 126 1.78 20.17 -2.11
C LEU A 126 2.33 18.74 -2.15
N SER A 127 1.48 17.72 -2.04
CA SER A 127 1.89 16.32 -2.15
C SER A 127 2.43 16.00 -3.55
N ILE A 128 1.78 16.51 -4.61
CA ILE A 128 2.28 16.40 -5.99
C ILE A 128 3.65 17.10 -6.12
N ILE A 129 3.77 18.33 -5.61
CA ILE A 129 5.01 19.12 -5.70
C ILE A 129 6.15 18.40 -4.97
N LEU A 130 5.91 17.90 -3.75
CA LEU A 130 6.92 17.17 -2.97
C LEU A 130 7.33 15.88 -3.68
N TYR A 131 6.36 15.11 -4.17
CA TYR A 131 6.64 13.88 -4.92
C TYR A 131 7.47 14.15 -6.19
N LEU A 132 7.08 15.15 -7.01
CA LEU A 132 7.84 15.50 -8.22
C LEU A 132 9.22 16.11 -7.92
N SER A 133 9.41 16.68 -6.73
CA SER A 133 10.70 17.24 -6.30
C SER A 133 11.69 16.16 -5.86
N GLN A 134 11.24 14.93 -5.59
CA GLN A 134 12.10 13.79 -5.27
C GLN A 134 12.81 13.33 -6.54
N LYS A 135 14.09 13.67 -6.65
CA LYS A 135 14.92 13.39 -7.82
C LYS A 135 15.33 11.90 -7.92
N THR A 136 15.14 11.13 -6.86
CA THR A 136 15.54 9.72 -6.71
C THR A 136 14.35 8.78 -6.94
N TRP A 137 13.71 8.86 -8.11
CA TRP A 137 12.60 7.97 -8.46
C TRP A 137 12.99 6.47 -8.59
N ILE A 138 14.30 6.17 -8.65
CA ILE A 138 14.84 4.84 -9.05
C ILE A 138 16.00 4.37 -8.15
N ARG A 139 16.52 5.20 -7.23
CA ARG A 139 17.71 4.84 -6.42
C ARG A 139 17.31 4.58 -4.98
N ASP A 140 17.54 3.35 -4.53
CA ASP A 140 17.38 2.92 -3.15
C ASP A 140 18.22 3.84 -2.23
N ASP A 141 17.64 4.22 -1.09
CA ASP A 141 18.38 4.91 -0.05
C ASP A 141 19.55 4.03 0.38
N THR A 142 20.78 4.54 0.23
CA THR A 142 21.96 3.81 0.66
C THR A 142 21.92 3.62 2.18
N GLU A 143 22.37 2.49 2.72
CA GLU A 143 22.31 2.17 4.17
C GLU A 143 22.90 3.28 5.09
N ALA A 144 23.86 4.06 4.57
CA ALA A 144 24.40 5.26 5.24
C ALA A 144 23.40 6.43 5.34
N SER A 145 22.55 6.69 4.34
CA SER A 145 21.52 7.75 4.42
C SER A 145 20.41 7.37 5.42
N ILE A 146 20.12 6.07 5.55
CA ILE A 146 19.19 5.51 6.56
C ILE A 146 19.78 5.66 7.97
N GLY A 147 21.10 5.47 8.12
CA GLY A 147 21.82 5.72 9.38
C GLY A 147 21.71 7.17 9.84
N ASP A 148 22.01 8.14 8.97
CA ASP A 148 21.93 9.58 9.29
C ASP A 148 20.47 10.04 9.55
N LYS A 149 19.48 9.44 8.88
CA LYS A 149 18.03 9.63 9.10
C LYS A 149 17.60 9.31 10.54
N LEU A 150 18.14 8.25 11.14
CA LEU A 150 17.75 7.78 12.48
C LEU A 150 18.25 8.69 13.62
N TYR A 151 19.32 9.47 13.40
CA TYR A 151 19.87 10.39 14.40
C TYR A 151 19.31 11.81 14.32
N SER A 152 18.50 12.13 13.29
CA SER A 152 17.91 13.45 13.08
C SER A 152 16.39 13.36 12.93
N MET A 153 15.66 13.86 13.94
CA MET A 153 14.19 13.98 13.90
C MET A 153 13.70 14.78 12.69
N ARG A 154 14.47 15.76 12.23
CA ARG A 154 14.15 16.57 11.05
C ARG A 154 14.16 15.71 9.80
N GLU A 155 15.22 14.94 9.62
CA GLU A 155 15.40 14.10 8.43
C GLU A 155 14.35 12.98 8.39
N THR A 156 14.05 12.37 9.54
CA THR A 156 12.91 11.43 9.67
C THR A 156 11.58 12.07 9.26
N LEU A 157 11.29 13.31 9.70
CA LEU A 157 10.05 14.01 9.34
C LEU A 157 9.98 14.37 7.85
N ILE A 158 11.11 14.70 7.22
CA ILE A 158 11.21 14.96 5.78
C ILE A 158 10.92 13.69 5.00
N HIS A 159 11.54 12.57 5.40
CA HIS A 159 11.32 11.27 4.76
C HIS A 159 9.87 10.77 4.94
N SER A 160 9.30 10.88 6.14
CA SER A 160 7.90 10.52 6.38
C SER A 160 6.92 11.38 5.57
N ALA A 161 7.20 12.68 5.42
CA ALA A 161 6.41 13.55 4.54
C ALA A 161 6.52 13.13 3.07
N SER A 162 7.72 12.79 2.63
CA SER A 162 8.03 12.30 1.30
C SER A 162 7.22 11.03 0.97
N GLU A 163 7.26 10.04 1.86
CA GLU A 163 6.54 8.76 1.70
C GLU A 163 5.02 8.97 1.70
N THR A 164 4.52 9.81 2.61
CA THR A 164 3.08 10.11 2.68
C THR A 164 2.60 10.89 1.45
N ALA A 165 3.42 11.79 0.91
CA ALA A 165 3.14 12.52 -0.32
C ALA A 165 3.10 11.58 -1.54
N PHE A 166 4.02 10.61 -1.61
CA PHE A 166 4.01 9.54 -2.61
C PHE A 166 2.70 8.74 -2.58
N VAL A 167 2.29 8.27 -1.40
CA VAL A 167 1.03 7.55 -1.21
C VAL A 167 -0.17 8.40 -1.63
N THR A 168 -0.22 9.66 -1.19
CA THR A 168 -1.31 10.59 -1.53
C THR A 168 -1.42 10.82 -3.04
N PHE A 169 -0.27 10.99 -3.72
CA PHE A 169 -0.22 11.14 -5.17
C PHE A 169 -0.73 9.88 -5.89
N TRP A 170 -0.29 8.69 -5.46
CA TRP A 170 -0.69 7.44 -6.06
C TRP A 170 -2.19 7.18 -5.92
N VAL A 171 -2.73 7.38 -4.72
CA VAL A 171 -4.16 7.24 -4.44
C VAL A 171 -4.98 8.20 -5.30
N MET A 172 -4.59 9.47 -5.36
CA MET A 172 -5.25 10.46 -6.21
C MET A 172 -5.20 10.07 -7.70
N SER A 173 -4.05 9.60 -8.18
CA SER A 173 -3.88 9.12 -9.55
C SER A 173 -4.80 7.92 -9.85
N ALA A 174 -4.90 7.00 -8.90
CA ALA A 174 -5.74 5.82 -9.02
C ALA A 174 -7.23 6.18 -9.10
N TYR A 175 -7.70 7.13 -8.27
CA TYR A 175 -9.05 7.69 -8.36
C TYR A 175 -9.29 8.41 -9.70
N LEU A 176 -8.35 9.22 -10.17
CA LEU A 176 -8.48 9.88 -11.47
C LEU A 176 -8.57 8.87 -12.61
N ILE A 177 -7.75 7.82 -12.60
CA ILE A 177 -7.81 6.75 -13.59
C ILE A 177 -9.17 6.05 -13.54
N PHE A 178 -9.68 5.74 -12.36
CA PHE A 178 -11.01 5.13 -12.19
C PHE A 178 -12.11 6.04 -12.75
N GLU A 179 -12.17 7.30 -12.31
CA GLU A 179 -13.17 8.27 -12.75
C GLU A 179 -13.09 8.56 -14.25
N PHE A 180 -11.88 8.72 -14.81
CA PHE A 180 -11.72 8.88 -16.25
C PHE A 180 -12.13 7.62 -17.02
N THR A 181 -11.84 6.42 -16.49
CA THR A 181 -12.28 5.16 -17.11
C THR A 181 -13.81 5.07 -17.14
N MET A 182 -14.48 5.42 -16.05
CA MET A 182 -15.94 5.51 -16.00
C MET A 182 -16.47 6.53 -17.01
N LEU A 183 -15.88 7.73 -17.05
CA LEU A 183 -16.25 8.81 -17.96
C LEU A 183 -16.09 8.41 -19.45
N PHE A 184 -14.96 7.80 -19.82
CA PHE A 184 -14.69 7.41 -21.20
C PHE A 184 -15.41 6.14 -21.64
N SER A 185 -15.65 5.19 -20.74
CA SER A 185 -16.41 3.97 -21.05
C SER A 185 -17.91 4.24 -21.18
N GLY A 186 -18.40 5.35 -20.64
CA GLY A 186 -19.84 5.65 -20.56
C GLY A 186 -20.60 4.68 -19.66
N THR A 187 -19.89 3.90 -18.84
CA THR A 187 -20.46 2.92 -17.93
C THR A 187 -20.88 3.64 -16.65
N ASN A 188 -22.11 3.40 -16.20
CA ASN A 188 -22.55 3.94 -14.92
C ASN A 188 -22.19 3.00 -13.78
N GLU A 189 -22.14 3.53 -12.55
CA GLU A 189 -21.88 2.76 -11.32
C GLU A 189 -22.82 1.53 -11.21
N ALA A 190 -24.10 1.72 -11.56
CA ALA A 190 -25.10 0.65 -11.58
C ALA A 190 -24.81 -0.48 -12.59
N ASP A 191 -24.11 -0.21 -13.68
CA ASP A 191 -23.73 -1.25 -14.65
C ASP A 191 -22.51 -2.03 -14.19
N LEU A 192 -21.59 -1.38 -13.48
CA LEU A 192 -20.43 -2.04 -12.88
C LEU A 192 -20.85 -2.93 -11.71
N ALA A 193 -21.78 -2.47 -10.87
CA ALA A 193 -22.33 -3.21 -9.74
C ALA A 193 -22.95 -4.56 -10.15
N LYS A 194 -23.51 -4.69 -11.36
CA LYS A 194 -24.04 -5.97 -11.89
C LYS A 194 -22.98 -7.06 -12.00
N TYR A 195 -21.72 -6.67 -12.23
CA TYR A 195 -20.57 -7.58 -12.29
C TYR A 195 -19.74 -7.56 -11.01
N GLY A 196 -20.19 -6.79 -10.01
CA GLY A 196 -19.56 -6.62 -8.70
C GLY A 196 -19.72 -7.81 -7.76
N ASP A 197 -20.53 -8.80 -8.15
CA ASP A 197 -20.80 -9.98 -7.36
C ASP A 197 -20.60 -11.29 -8.14
N GLY A 198 -20.43 -12.38 -7.41
CA GLY A 198 -20.20 -13.71 -7.93
C GLY A 198 -18.72 -14.09 -8.09
N ILE A 199 -18.50 -15.27 -8.66
CA ILE A 199 -17.17 -15.89 -8.77
C ILE A 199 -16.19 -14.99 -9.51
N ILE A 200 -16.64 -14.34 -10.59
CA ILE A 200 -15.80 -13.47 -11.41
C ILE A 200 -15.34 -12.26 -10.59
N ALA A 201 -16.24 -11.64 -9.82
CA ALA A 201 -15.90 -10.51 -8.96
C ALA A 201 -14.87 -10.89 -7.90
N VAL A 202 -15.04 -12.03 -7.22
CA VAL A 202 -14.08 -12.55 -6.22
C VAL A 202 -12.71 -12.80 -6.84
N VAL A 203 -12.67 -13.42 -8.02
CA VAL A 203 -11.43 -13.70 -8.73
C VAL A 203 -10.74 -12.40 -9.13
N VAL A 204 -11.44 -11.51 -9.82
CA VAL A 204 -10.90 -10.22 -10.27
C VAL A 204 -10.41 -9.38 -9.09
N ALA A 205 -11.19 -9.30 -8.01
CA ALA A 205 -10.81 -8.57 -6.80
C ALA A 205 -9.55 -9.15 -6.14
N SER A 206 -9.40 -10.47 -6.11
CA SER A 206 -8.15 -11.12 -5.64
C SER A 206 -6.96 -10.77 -6.52
N PHE A 207 -7.14 -10.76 -7.85
CA PHE A 207 -6.09 -10.39 -8.80
C PHE A 207 -5.70 -8.91 -8.71
N ILE A 208 -6.66 -8.01 -8.47
CA ILE A 208 -6.37 -6.61 -8.16
C ILE A 208 -5.51 -6.51 -6.89
N GLY A 209 -5.68 -7.43 -5.95
CA GLY A 209 -4.89 -7.48 -4.72
C GLY A 209 -3.40 -7.79 -4.91
N LEU A 210 -3.03 -8.35 -6.07
CA LEU A 210 -1.63 -8.62 -6.42
C LEU A 210 -0.86 -7.36 -6.81
N ILE A 211 -1.57 -6.27 -7.12
CA ILE A 211 -0.94 -5.01 -7.47
C ILE A 211 -0.33 -4.44 -6.18
N PRO A 212 1.01 -4.30 -6.09
CA PRO A 212 1.65 -3.82 -4.88
C PRO A 212 1.23 -2.39 -4.56
N GLY A 213 1.22 -2.09 -3.26
CA GLY A 213 0.88 -0.78 -2.71
C GLY A 213 -0.52 -0.67 -2.12
N CYS A 214 -0.82 0.48 -1.53
CA CYS A 214 -2.10 0.72 -0.83
C CYS A 214 -3.24 1.19 -1.76
N GLY A 215 -2.91 1.73 -2.93
CA GLY A 215 -3.88 2.29 -3.89
C GLY A 215 -4.99 1.31 -4.33
N PRO A 216 -4.65 0.09 -4.78
CA PRO A 216 -5.65 -0.90 -5.20
C PRO A 216 -6.65 -1.26 -4.10
N GLN A 217 -6.20 -1.38 -2.85
CA GLN A 217 -7.05 -1.67 -1.71
C GLN A 217 -7.97 -0.49 -1.36
N ILE A 218 -7.48 0.75 -1.50
CA ILE A 218 -8.29 1.96 -1.32
C ILE A 218 -9.42 2.03 -2.36
N ILE A 219 -9.13 1.70 -3.62
CA ILE A 219 -10.18 1.63 -4.64
C ILE A 219 -11.18 0.53 -4.32
N ALA A 220 -10.73 -0.65 -3.91
CA ALA A 220 -11.62 -1.76 -3.58
C ALA A 220 -12.58 -1.44 -2.42
N ILE A 221 -12.07 -0.84 -1.33
CA ILE A 221 -12.95 -0.44 -0.21
C ILE A 221 -13.94 0.64 -0.65
N THR A 222 -13.52 1.61 -1.47
CA THR A 222 -14.42 2.65 -1.95
C THR A 222 -15.48 2.10 -2.90
N ALA A 223 -15.12 1.17 -3.77
CA ALA A 223 -16.06 0.45 -4.61
C ALA A 223 -17.09 -0.31 -3.75
N TYR A 224 -16.66 -0.94 -2.66
CA TYR A 224 -17.59 -1.60 -1.72
C TYR A 224 -18.52 -0.61 -1.01
N THR A 225 -18.01 0.54 -0.53
CA THR A 225 -18.85 1.57 0.12
C THR A 225 -19.85 2.23 -0.83
N LYS A 226 -19.65 2.07 -2.14
CA LYS A 226 -20.56 2.52 -3.21
C LYS A 226 -21.45 1.38 -3.75
N ASP A 227 -21.49 0.23 -3.07
CA ASP A 227 -22.23 -0.97 -3.49
C ASP A 227 -21.83 -1.52 -4.88
N LEU A 228 -20.60 -1.24 -5.34
CA LEU A 228 -20.08 -1.67 -6.65
C LEU A 228 -19.48 -3.07 -6.63
N ILE A 229 -19.01 -3.55 -5.47
CA ILE A 229 -18.48 -4.90 -5.30
C ILE A 229 -19.07 -5.53 -4.04
N SER A 230 -19.21 -6.85 -4.02
CA SER A 230 -19.76 -7.56 -2.87
C SER A 230 -18.72 -7.75 -1.75
N PHE A 231 -19.20 -7.96 -0.51
CA PHE A 231 -18.34 -8.22 0.64
C PHE A 231 -17.35 -9.39 0.42
N PRO A 232 -17.76 -10.55 -0.17
CA PRO A 232 -16.82 -11.62 -0.50
C PRO A 232 -15.69 -11.18 -1.44
N ALA A 233 -15.98 -10.34 -2.44
CA ALA A 233 -14.99 -9.82 -3.36
C ALA A 233 -14.01 -8.86 -2.65
N LEU A 234 -14.51 -7.96 -1.80
CA LEU A 234 -13.68 -7.10 -0.97
C LEU A 234 -12.79 -7.91 -0.01
N ALA A 235 -13.34 -8.92 0.66
CA ALA A 235 -12.60 -9.76 1.60
C ALA A 235 -11.47 -10.52 0.89
N ALA A 236 -11.72 -11.01 -0.32
CA ALA A 236 -10.70 -11.68 -1.14
C ALA A 236 -9.59 -10.70 -1.55
N ASN A 237 -9.94 -9.50 -2.00
CA ASN A 237 -8.95 -8.44 -2.29
C ASN A 237 -8.08 -8.13 -1.05
N ALA A 238 -8.71 -7.93 0.11
CA ALA A 238 -8.01 -7.55 1.34
C ALA A 238 -7.05 -8.63 1.86
N ILE A 239 -7.31 -9.92 1.59
CA ILE A 239 -6.44 -11.03 2.00
C ILE A 239 -5.32 -11.25 0.99
N SER A 240 -5.56 -10.99 -0.29
CA SER A 240 -4.55 -11.16 -1.34
C SER A 240 -3.50 -10.04 -1.38
N GLN A 241 -3.63 -9.01 -0.54
CA GLN A 241 -2.77 -7.82 -0.59
C GLN A 241 -1.43 -8.04 0.11
N ASP A 242 -0.33 -7.95 -0.64
CA ASP A 242 1.04 -8.02 -0.08
C ASP A 242 1.59 -6.65 0.36
N GLY A 243 0.94 -5.55 -0.05
CA GLY A 243 1.31 -4.17 0.32
C GLY A 243 2.62 -3.68 -0.32
N ASP A 244 3.24 -2.64 0.26
CA ASP A 244 4.47 -2.03 -0.25
C ASP A 244 5.71 -2.92 -0.04
N ALA A 245 5.64 -3.87 0.90
CA ALA A 245 6.71 -4.83 1.18
C ALA A 245 7.04 -5.74 -0.02
N LEU A 246 6.11 -5.86 -0.97
CA LEU A 246 6.35 -6.62 -2.20
C LEU A 246 7.35 -5.90 -3.14
N PHE A 247 7.48 -4.55 -3.09
CA PHE A 247 8.38 -3.82 -3.98
C PHE A 247 9.86 -4.22 -3.79
N PRO A 248 10.45 -4.17 -2.57
CA PRO A 248 11.84 -4.60 -2.38
C PRO A 248 12.03 -6.09 -2.63
N LEU A 249 11.03 -6.91 -2.28
CA LEU A 249 11.10 -8.36 -2.47
C LEU A 249 11.12 -8.75 -3.94
N LEU A 250 10.34 -8.07 -4.78
CA LEU A 250 10.30 -8.27 -6.23
C LEU A 250 11.62 -7.86 -6.89
N VAL A 251 12.27 -6.81 -6.39
CA VAL A 251 13.60 -6.39 -6.85
C VAL A 251 14.68 -7.38 -6.43
N ARG A 252 14.68 -7.81 -5.16
CA ARG A 252 15.75 -8.65 -4.59
C ARG A 252 15.63 -10.13 -4.95
N HIS A 253 14.41 -10.69 -4.95
CA HIS A 253 14.20 -12.13 -5.13
C HIS A 253 12.84 -12.45 -5.76
N ARG A 254 12.75 -12.30 -7.10
CA ARG A 254 11.52 -12.49 -7.90
C ARG A 254 10.76 -13.79 -7.66
N LEU A 255 11.47 -14.90 -7.44
CA LEU A 255 10.81 -16.17 -7.14
C LEU A 255 10.14 -16.14 -5.77
N ALA A 256 10.80 -15.53 -4.77
CA ALA A 256 10.24 -15.43 -3.43
C ALA A 256 9.04 -14.48 -3.40
N SER A 257 9.07 -13.38 -4.19
CA SER A 257 7.90 -12.51 -4.33
C SER A 257 6.72 -13.25 -4.96
N LEU A 258 6.95 -14.04 -6.02
CA LEU A 258 5.89 -14.82 -6.65
C LEU A 258 5.28 -15.85 -5.68
N TRP A 259 6.13 -16.53 -4.91
CA TRP A 259 5.66 -17.45 -3.86
C TRP A 259 4.89 -16.71 -2.76
N ALA A 260 5.36 -15.56 -2.29
CA ALA A 260 4.67 -14.77 -1.28
C ALA A 260 3.24 -14.41 -1.76
N THR A 261 3.15 -13.85 -2.96
CA THR A 261 1.87 -13.51 -3.60
C THR A 261 0.97 -14.75 -3.76
N LEU A 262 1.50 -15.89 -4.18
CA LEU A 262 0.70 -17.11 -4.28
C LEU A 262 0.11 -17.53 -2.92
N HIS A 263 0.90 -17.39 -1.85
CA HIS A 263 0.47 -17.74 -0.50
C HIS A 263 -0.53 -16.74 0.11
N THR A 264 -0.72 -15.56 -0.47
CA THR A 264 -1.79 -14.62 -0.09
C THR A 264 -3.01 -14.76 -1.01
N THR A 265 -2.84 -14.98 -2.31
CA THR A 265 -3.94 -15.12 -3.27
C THR A 265 -4.72 -16.41 -3.15
N ILE A 266 -4.06 -17.56 -2.94
CA ILE A 266 -4.78 -18.84 -2.81
C ILE A 266 -5.77 -18.82 -1.64
N PRO A 267 -5.37 -18.48 -0.39
CA PRO A 267 -6.32 -18.43 0.71
C PRO A 267 -7.37 -17.33 0.52
N ALA A 268 -7.01 -16.22 -0.13
CA ALA A 268 -7.97 -15.17 -0.51
C ALA A 268 -9.09 -15.69 -1.41
N LEU A 269 -8.74 -16.42 -2.48
CA LEU A 269 -9.70 -17.00 -3.41
C LEU A 269 -10.59 -18.05 -2.71
N ILE A 270 -9.98 -18.96 -1.94
CA ILE A 270 -10.73 -19.99 -1.22
C ILE A 270 -11.74 -19.35 -0.27
N LEU A 271 -11.29 -18.38 0.53
CA LEU A 271 -12.16 -17.73 1.50
C LEU A 271 -13.22 -16.85 0.83
N GLY A 272 -12.85 -16.06 -0.18
CA GLY A 272 -13.79 -15.25 -0.93
C GLY A 272 -14.91 -16.08 -1.56
N LEU A 273 -14.55 -17.21 -2.18
CA LEU A 273 -15.54 -18.13 -2.73
C LEU A 273 -16.39 -18.80 -1.64
N ALA A 274 -15.78 -19.16 -0.51
CA ALA A 274 -16.53 -19.72 0.62
C ALA A 274 -17.53 -18.72 1.20
N LEU A 275 -17.13 -17.46 1.40
CA LEU A 275 -18.01 -16.38 1.86
C LEU A 275 -19.16 -16.12 0.88
N MET A 276 -18.87 -16.16 -0.42
CA MET A 276 -19.88 -16.03 -1.47
C MET A 276 -20.87 -17.20 -1.48
N ILE A 277 -20.39 -18.45 -1.36
CA ILE A 277 -21.27 -19.65 -1.31
C ILE A 277 -22.16 -19.65 -0.06
N LEU A 278 -21.64 -19.14 1.06
CA LEU A 278 -22.36 -19.01 2.32
C LEU A 278 -23.29 -17.79 2.37
N ASP A 279 -23.36 -17.00 1.28
CA ASP A 279 -24.17 -15.80 1.13
C ASP A 279 -23.93 -14.79 2.27
N VAL A 280 -22.66 -14.63 2.67
CA VAL A 280 -22.27 -13.70 3.73
C VAL A 280 -22.22 -12.28 3.17
N SER A 281 -23.21 -11.48 3.53
CA SER A 281 -23.28 -10.05 3.24
C SER A 281 -23.17 -9.22 4.52
N PHE A 282 -22.51 -8.07 4.40
CA PHE A 282 -22.39 -7.01 5.40
C PHE A 282 -22.62 -5.67 4.73
#